data_AF-A0A3B0P0V2-F1
#
_entry.id   AF-A0A3B0P0V2-F1
#
_cell.length_a   1.000
_cell.length_b   1.000
_cell.length_c   1.000
_cell.angle_alpha   90.00
_cell.angle_beta   90.00
_cell.angle_gamma   90.00
#
_symmetry.space_group_name_H-M   'P 1'
#
loop_
_entity.id
_entity.type
_entity.pdbx_description
1 polymer ?
#
loop_
_entity_poly.entity_id
_entity_poly.type
_entity_poly.pdbx_seq_one_letter_code
_entity_poly.pdbx_strand_id
1 'polypeptide(L)' 'MGNNSSEKSTLEKYYIAEKFDENRNISFNIKKANEKISGNFKDFSDALLEFIRISEKTNNETRVW' A
#
# COMPACT_ATOMS: atom_id res chain seq x y z
N MET A 1 1.77 -39.29 -2.97
CA MET A 1 2.39 -38.22 -2.17
C MET A 1 2.39 -36.93 -2.98
N GLY A 2 1.99 -35.82 -2.37
CA GLY A 2 1.98 -34.50 -2.98
C GLY A 2 1.07 -33.57 -2.18
N ASN A 3 1.49 -33.23 -0.96
CA ASN A 3 0.80 -32.23 -0.15
C ASN A 3 0.96 -30.87 -0.85
N ASN A 4 -0.09 -30.39 -1.53
CA ASN A 4 -0.21 -28.99 -1.90
C ASN A 4 -0.52 -28.19 -0.63
N SER A 5 0.49 -27.91 0.18
CA SER A 5 0.41 -26.82 1.15
C SER A 5 0.45 -25.52 0.36
N SER A 6 -0.73 -25.06 -0.09
CA SER A 6 -0.91 -23.67 -0.48
C SER A 6 -0.55 -22.82 0.73
N GLU A 7 0.69 -22.34 0.81
CA GLU A 7 1.03 -21.26 1.71
C GLU A 7 0.01 -20.17 1.46
N LYS A 8 -0.83 -19.87 2.45
CA LYS A 8 -1.78 -18.77 2.35
C LYS A 8 -0.94 -17.52 2.13
N SER A 9 -0.85 -17.05 0.88
CA SER A 9 -0.32 -15.74 0.55
C SER A 9 -0.99 -14.76 1.50
N THR A 10 -0.21 -14.16 2.39
CA THR A 10 -0.76 -13.35 3.46
C THR A 10 -1.19 -12.03 2.83
N LEU A 11 -2.49 -11.72 2.86
CA LEU A 11 -3.01 -10.48 2.32
C LEU A 11 -2.29 -9.28 2.96
N GLU A 12 -1.53 -8.54 2.17
CA GLU A 12 -0.86 -7.31 2.58
C GLU A 12 -1.80 -6.13 2.37
N LYS A 13 -2.14 -5.46 3.47
CA LYS A 13 -3.11 -4.37 3.46
C LYS A 13 -2.39 -3.03 3.43
N TYR A 14 -2.81 -2.15 2.53
CA TYR A 14 -2.30 -0.80 2.38
C TYR A 14 -3.43 0.23 2.52
N TYR A 15 -3.07 1.44 2.88
CA TYR A 15 -4.01 2.57 2.99
C TYR A 15 -3.43 3.78 2.29
N ILE A 16 -4.24 4.49 1.50
CA ILE A 16 -3.92 5.81 0.98
C ILE A 16 -4.80 6.83 1.70
N ALA A 17 -4.20 7.71 2.48
CA ALA A 17 -4.91 8.70 3.27
C ALA A 17 -4.52 10.13 2.86
N GLU A 18 -5.53 10.98 2.66
CA GLU A 18 -5.36 12.41 2.52
C GLU A 18 -4.84 13.03 3.82
N LYS A 19 -3.98 14.03 3.68
CA LYS A 19 -3.46 14.85 4.77
C LYS A 19 -3.38 16.30 4.33
N PHE A 20 -3.98 17.17 5.13
CA PHE A 20 -3.89 18.61 4.98
C PHE A 20 -2.75 19.15 5.84
N ASP A 21 -2.00 20.10 5.30
CA ASP A 21 -1.07 20.92 6.08
C ASP A 21 -1.76 22.17 6.66
N GLU A 22 -1.00 23.00 7.38
CA GLU A 22 -1.47 24.24 8.00
C GLU A 22 -2.01 25.26 6.97
N ASN A 23 -1.52 25.19 5.73
CA ASN A 23 -1.93 26.03 4.62
C ASN A 23 -3.06 25.41 3.79
N ARG A 24 -3.63 24.28 4.24
CA ARG A 24 -4.64 23.48 3.53
C ARG A 24 -4.18 22.93 2.18
N ASN A 25 -2.88 22.76 1.98
CA ASN A 25 -2.40 21.94 0.86
C ASN A 25 -2.68 20.47 1.16
N ILE A 26 -3.12 19.76 0.14
CA ILE A 26 -3.41 18.32 0.22
C ILE A 26 -2.15 17.54 -0.15
N SER A 27 -1.92 16.45 0.57
CA SER A 27 -0.97 15.39 0.24
C SER A 27 -1.58 14.03 0.54
N PHE A 28 -1.03 12.97 -0.05
CA PHE A 28 -1.51 11.60 0.07
C PHE A 28 -0.42 10.74 0.70
N ASN A 29 -0.75 10.03 1.77
CA ASN A 29 0.16 9.11 2.44
C ASN A 29 -0.23 7.68 2.15
N ILE A 30 0.68 6.88 1.60
CA ILE A 30 0.55 5.42 1.58
C ILE A 30 1.11 4.83 2.88
N LYS A 31 0.43 3.83 3.46
CA LYS A 31 0.89 3.09 4.63
C LYS A 31 0.59 1.60 4.49
N LYS A 32 1.51 0.73 4.92
CA LYS A 32 1.23 -0.70 5.09
C LYS A 32 0.67 -0.97 6.49
N ALA A 33 -0.36 -1.80 6.59
CA ALA A 33 -0.98 -2.16 7.87
C ALA A 33 0.06 -2.83 8.80
N ASN A 34 0.06 -2.44 10.08
CA ASN A 34 0.95 -2.96 11.12
C ASN A 34 2.45 -2.75 10.87
N GLU A 35 2.83 -1.98 9.85
CA GLU A 35 4.22 -1.67 9.53
C GLU A 35 4.44 -0.16 9.47
N LYS A 36 5.68 0.28 9.69
CA LYS A 36 6.06 1.69 9.61
C LYS A 36 6.39 2.16 8.18
N ILE A 37 6.13 1.33 7.16
CA ILE A 37 6.33 1.72 5.77
C ILE A 37 5.35 2.84 5.43
N SER A 38 5.88 4.01 5.10
CA SER A 38 5.09 5.15 4.66
C SER A 38 5.76 5.88 3.50
N GLY A 39 4.95 6.36 2.56
CA GLY A 39 5.35 7.30 1.51
C GLY A 39 4.39 8.48 1.51
N ASN A 40 4.87 9.68 1.17
CA ASN A 40 4.08 10.90 1.05
C ASN A 40 4.17 11.41 -0.39
N PHE A 41 3.02 11.72 -0.98
CA PHE A 41 2.86 12.11 -2.37
C PHE A 41 2.03 13.37 -2.46
N LYS A 42 2.27 14.16 -3.49
CA LYS A 42 1.48 15.38 -3.75
C LYS A 42 0.10 15.02 -4.32
N ASP A 43 0.07 14.07 -5.25
CA ASP A 43 -1.13 13.69 -5.99
C ASP A 43 -1.55 12.24 -5.66
N PHE A 44 -2.86 11.98 -5.67
CA PHE A 44 -3.41 10.65 -5.40
C PHE A 44 -2.91 9.61 -6.41
N SER A 45 -2.80 10.00 -7.68
CA SER A 45 -2.28 9.15 -8.76
C SER A 45 -0.87 8.64 -8.46
N ASP A 46 -0.02 9.47 -7.88
CA ASP A 46 1.36 9.09 -7.56
C ASP A 46 1.39 8.08 -6.42
N ALA A 47 0.55 8.27 -5.40
CA ALA A 47 0.39 7.31 -4.31
C ALA A 47 -0.16 5.96 -4.81
N LEU A 48 -1.11 5.98 -5.76
CA LEU A 48 -1.67 4.79 -6.37
C LEU A 48 -0.65 4.05 -7.25
N LEU A 49 0.13 4.79 -8.05
CA LEU A 49 1.21 4.22 -8.86
C LEU A 49 2.28 3.57 -7.99
N GLU A 50 2.62 4.19 -6.85
CA GLU A 50 3.52 3.56 -5.88
C GLU A 50 2.93 2.26 -5.31
N PHE A 51 1.64 2.25 -4.94
CA PHE A 51 0.97 1.04 -4.49
C PHE A 51 1.05 -0.08 -5.55
N ILE A 52 0.78 0.23 -6.83
CA ILE A 52 0.88 -0.73 -7.94
C ILE A 52 2.32 -1.27 -8.03
N ARG A 53 3.32 -0.39 -8.00
CA ARG A 53 4.74 -0.77 -8.05
C ARG A 53 5.17 -1.69 -6.91
N ILE A 54 4.65 -1.45 -5.70
CA ILE A 54 4.91 -2.32 -4.54
C ILE A 54 4.22 -3.68 -4.73
N SER A 55 2.97 -3.65 -5.21
CA SER A 55 2.16 -4.84 -5.44
C SER A 55 2.74 -5.78 -6.48
N GLU A 56 3.33 -5.24 -7.55
CA GLU A 56 4.00 -6.03 -8.59
C GLU A 56 5.29 -6.71 -8.13
N LYS A 57 5.88 -6.25 -7.01
CA LYS A 57 7.15 -6.77 -6.49
C LYS A 57 6.99 -7.86 -5.44
N THR A 58 5.81 -7.99 -4.86
CA THR A 58 5.53 -8.96 -3.81
C THR A 58 4.86 -10.21 -4.39
N ASN A 59 5.08 -11.35 -3.75
CA ASN A 59 4.37 -12.60 -4.08
C ASN A 59 3.04 -12.73 -3.33
N ASN A 60 2.73 -11.78 -2.44
CA ASN A 60 1.50 -11.74 -1.68
C ASN A 60 0.40 -10.99 -2.43
N GLU A 61 -0.85 -11.40 -2.26
CA GLU A 61 -2.00 -10.57 -2.61
C GLU A 61 -1.93 -9.25 -1.83
N THR A 62 -2.05 -8.13 -2.53
CA THR A 62 -2.12 -6.81 -1.92
C THR A 62 -3.50 -6.19 -2.14
N ARG A 63 -3.95 -5.37 -1.18
CA ARG A 63 -5.14 -4.52 -1.35
C ARG A 63 -4.90 -3.16 -0.73
N VAL A 64 -5.43 -2.13 -1.36
CA VAL A 64 -5.40 -0.75 -0.88
C VAL A 64 -6.82 -0.26 -0.61
N TRP A 65 -6.98 0.50 0.47
CA TRP A 65 -8.20 1.20 0.87
C TRP A 65 -7.96 2.70 0.96
#